data_AF-A0A971QAS5-F1
#
_entry.id   AF-A0A971QAS5-F1
#
_cell.length_a   1.000
_cell.length_b   1.000
_cell.length_c   1.000
_cell.angle_alpha   90.00
_cell.angle_beta   90.00
_cell.angle_gamma   90.00
#
_symmetry.space_group_name_H-M   'P 1'
#
loop_
_entity.id
_entity.type
_entity.pdbx_description
1 polymer ?
#
loop_
_entity_poly.entity_id
_entity_poly.type
_entity_poly.pdbx_seq_one_letter_code
_entity_poly.pdbx_strand_id
1 'polypeptide(L)' 'RVRSDLNVTIRCIPLDADDEPGTCIISGQPSRRRVVFGKAY' A
#
# COMPACT_ATOMS: atom_id res chain seq x y z
N ARG A 1 -3.64 -11.12 -3.43
CA ARG A 1 -2.64 -10.70 -4.43
C ARG A 1 -1.38 -10.20 -3.73
N VAL A 2 -1.34 -9.03 -3.05
CA VAL A 2 -0.09 -8.51 -2.40
C VAL A 2 0.72 -9.49 -1.54
N ARG A 3 0.07 -10.24 -0.65
CA ARG A 3 0.74 -11.23 0.22
C ARG A 3 1.21 -12.47 -0.55
N SER A 4 0.49 -12.86 -1.60
CA SER A 4 0.81 -14.07 -2.37
C SER A 4 1.91 -13.80 -3.40
N ASP A 5 1.90 -12.62 -4.01
CA ASP A 5 2.81 -12.28 -5.12
C ASP A 5 4.14 -11.69 -4.62
N LEU A 6 4.10 -10.89 -3.55
CA LEU A 6 5.27 -10.15 -3.07
C LEU A 6 5.72 -10.60 -1.65
N ASN A 7 4.95 -11.46 -0.99
CA ASN A 7 5.12 -11.83 0.42
C ASN A 7 5.24 -10.62 1.37
N VAL A 8 4.52 -9.54 1.05
CA VAL A 8 4.55 -8.27 1.79
C VAL A 8 3.18 -7.99 2.40
N THR A 9 3.17 -7.37 3.58
CA THR A 9 1.95 -6.98 4.30
C THR A 9 1.90 -5.46 4.48
N ILE A 10 0.69 -4.91 4.58
CA ILE A 10 0.50 -3.49 4.93
C ILE A 10 0.87 -3.35 6.41
N ARG A 11 1.87 -2.52 6.71
CA ARG A 11 2.39 -2.33 8.07
C ARG A 11 1.77 -1.10 8.72
N CYS A 12 1.74 0.00 8.00
CA CYS A 12 1.15 1.26 8.47
C CYS A 12 0.42 1.97 7.33
N ILE A 13 -0.69 2.60 7.70
CA ILE A 13 -1.36 3.62 6.90
C ILE A 13 -1.07 4.95 7.60
N PRO A 14 -0.15 5.78 7.08
CA PRO A 14 0.12 7.08 7.67
C PRO A 14 -1.17 7.92 7.67
N LEU A 15 -1.54 8.46 8.85
CA LEU A 15 -2.72 9.31 9.02
C LEU A 15 -2.42 10.79 8.70
N ASP A 16 -1.15 11.19 8.79
CA ASP A 16 -0.66 12.55 8.48
C ASP A 16 -0.15 12.70 7.04
N ALA A 17 -0.31 11.68 6.19
CA ALA A 17 0.07 11.81 4.79
C ALA A 17 -1.02 12.56 4.04
N ASP A 18 -0.62 13.56 3.24
CA ASP A 18 -1.51 14.25 2.30
C ASP A 18 -2.30 13.22 1.48
N ASP A 19 -3.59 13.50 1.26
CA ASP A 19 -4.54 12.68 0.50
C ASP A 19 -4.20 12.75 -1.01
N GLU A 20 -2.98 12.33 -1.35
CA GLU A 20 -2.49 12.26 -2.71
C GLU A 20 -3.18 11.07 -3.40
N PRO A 21 -3.99 11.33 -4.45
CA PRO A 21 -4.55 10.27 -5.26
C PRO A 21 -3.42 9.54 -5.98
N GLY A 22 -3.07 8.36 -5.49
CA GLY A 22 -2.08 7.47 -6.06
C GLY A 22 -2.72 6.37 -6.89
N THR A 23 -1.90 5.60 -7.60
CA THR A 23 -2.35 4.36 -8.24
C THR A 23 -1.86 3.17 -7.42
N CYS A 24 -2.75 2.22 -7.12
CA CYS A 24 -2.39 0.99 -6.44
C CYS A 24 -1.40 0.20 -7.30
N ILE A 25 -0.23 -0.11 -6.75
CA ILE A 25 0.86 -0.77 -7.49
C ILE A 25 0.51 -2.20 -7.99
N ILE A 26 -0.62 -2.75 -7.54
CA ILE A 26 -1.00 -4.16 -7.73
C ILE A 26 -2.28 -4.29 -8.54
N SER A 27 -3.27 -3.46 -8.23
CA SER A 27 -4.57 -3.49 -8.92
C SER A 27 -4.70 -2.42 -10.01
N GLY A 28 -3.78 -1.44 -10.08
CA GLY A 28 -3.91 -0.29 -10.96
C GLY A 28 -5.07 0.64 -10.62
N GLN A 29 -5.76 0.40 -9.49
CA GLN A 29 -6.91 1.19 -9.06
C GLN A 29 -6.47 2.48 -8.37
N PRO A 30 -7.24 3.57 -8.49
CA PRO A 30 -6.97 4.80 -7.77
C PRO A 30 -7.06 4.56 -6.26
N SER A 31 -6.02 4.95 -5.54
CA SER A 31 -5.94 4.94 -4.08
C SER A 31 -6.00 6.37 -3.57
N ARG A 32 -6.77 6.59 -2.51
CA ARG A 32 -6.87 7.92 -1.87
C ARG A 32 -5.60 8.34 -1.14
N ARG A 33 -4.83 7.36 -0.65
CA ARG A 33 -3.67 7.57 0.21
C ARG A 33 -2.55 6.56 -0.06
N ARG A 34 -1.32 6.94 0.26
CA ARG A 34 -0.15 6.05 0.21
C ARG A 34 -0.11 5.14 1.45
N VAL A 35 0.30 3.89 1.25
CA VAL A 35 0.38 2.88 2.32
C VAL A 35 1.77 2.25 2.34
N VAL A 36 2.28 1.98 3.55
CA VAL A 36 3.60 1.39 3.73
C VAL A 36 3.50 -0.14 3.76
N PHE A 37 4.20 -0.77 2.82
CA PHE A 37 4.33 -2.22 2.74
C PHE A 37 5.65 -2.66 3.39
N GLY A 38 5.63 -3.75 4.15
CA GLY A 38 6.84 -4.37 4.71
C GLY A 38 6.76 -5.89 4.76
N LYS A 39 7.90 -6.56 4.53
CA LYS A 39 8.03 -8.01 4.72
C LYS A 39 8.15 -8.26 6.21
N ALA A 40 7.31 -9.14 6.75
CA ALA A 40 7.48 -9.63 8.10
C ALA A 40 8.55 -10.74 8.08
N TYR A 41 9.39 -10.78 9.12
CA TYR A 41 10.37 -11.83 9.35
C TYR A 41 9.69 -13.19 9.52
#